data_AF-A0A8S2M1R3-F1
#
_entry.id   AF-A0A8S2M1R3-F1
#
_cell.length_a   1.000
_cell.length_b   1.000
_cell.length_c   1.000
_cell.angle_alpha   90.00
_cell.angle_beta   90.00
_cell.angle_gamma   90.00
#
_symmetry.space_group_name_H-M   'P 1'
#
loop_
_entity.id
_entity.type
_entity.pdbx_description
1 polymer ?
#
loop_
_entity_poly.entity_id
_entity_poly.type
_entity_poly.pdbx_seq_one_letter_code
_entity_poly.pdbx_strand_id
1 'polypeptide(L)'
;MQLLDSKVLNAIRQSQYKQLALFIRHNYNLNVTTKDGRNGLFFALDIIEPRKRRRMIRFCLDHSIDALQKEKKNNYTPLHEAIARQQIDSVQLLLANAGGEIDWRSWDAHGRTILHQAVETNNVPIVEALIIVMNHYGVSVDIPDKHGLTPYLLATKLHLRDMALILANKGHASRQQRDPSTYRSADEWEIAGIEEHRLFIRNKLRQEIDTAKTEGKITKVKKLKQIYNSSLLLSSNESIRRDSILSMTTVSGVNPKSSLSINDMIDQFPEGDIPESFVNSERDEETFHFDSLRSPTRAVPFSLPPISTGRQHRSTVKLNTLVDLFQVVQ
;
A
#
# COMPACT_ATOMS: atom_id res chain seq x y z
N MET A 1 5.97 -34.66 -1.37
CA MET A 1 4.64 -34.21 -0.92
C MET A 1 3.84 -35.45 -0.67
N GLN A 2 3.47 -35.71 0.59
CA GLN A 2 2.62 -36.86 0.88
C GLN A 2 1.24 -36.55 0.30
N LEU A 3 0.53 -37.58 -0.20
CA LEU A 3 -0.79 -37.42 -0.83
C LEU A 3 -1.81 -36.72 0.10
N LEU A 4 -1.59 -36.80 1.41
CA LEU A 4 -2.46 -36.22 2.42
C LEU A 4 -2.24 -34.71 2.59
N ASP A 5 -0.98 -34.24 2.53
CA ASP A 5 -0.61 -32.82 2.60
C ASP A 5 -1.32 -32.03 1.49
N SER A 6 -1.30 -32.58 0.26
CA SER A 6 -1.94 -31.94 -0.89
C SER A 6 -3.46 -31.92 -0.77
N LYS A 7 -4.06 -32.94 -0.15
CA LYS A 7 -5.51 -32.96 0.13
C LYS A 7 -5.88 -31.88 1.14
N VAL A 8 -5.08 -31.66 2.18
CA VAL A 8 -5.33 -30.56 3.13
C VAL A 8 -5.26 -29.20 2.44
N LEU A 9 -4.21 -28.94 1.68
CA LEU A 9 -4.05 -27.65 0.98
C LEU A 9 -5.16 -27.40 -0.04
N ASN A 10 -5.57 -28.44 -0.78
CA ASN A 10 -6.70 -28.35 -1.70
C ASN A 10 -8.04 -28.14 -0.98
N ALA A 11 -8.24 -28.77 0.18
CA ALA A 11 -9.43 -28.58 1.00
C ALA A 11 -9.55 -27.12 1.48
N ILE A 12 -8.42 -26.51 1.87
CA ILE A 12 -8.35 -25.08 2.23
C ILE A 12 -8.71 -24.22 1.01
N ARG A 13 -8.07 -24.42 -0.14
CA ARG A 13 -8.33 -23.65 -1.37
C ARG A 13 -9.79 -23.73 -1.82
N GLN A 14 -10.42 -24.88 -1.63
CA GLN A 14 -11.81 -25.12 -2.02
C GLN A 14 -12.83 -24.80 -0.91
N SER A 15 -12.39 -24.25 0.23
CA SER A 15 -13.26 -23.95 1.38
C SER A 15 -14.04 -25.16 1.91
N GLN A 16 -13.46 -26.36 1.87
CA GLN A 16 -14.11 -27.61 2.29
C GLN A 16 -13.98 -27.83 3.81
N TYR A 17 -14.71 -27.03 4.59
CA TYR A 17 -14.69 -27.11 6.07
C TYR A 17 -15.01 -28.51 6.63
N LYS A 18 -15.91 -29.26 5.99
CA LYS A 18 -16.23 -30.64 6.43
C LYS A 18 -15.02 -31.57 6.33
N GLN A 19 -14.23 -31.45 5.26
CA GLN A 19 -13.04 -32.26 5.07
C GLN A 19 -11.94 -31.83 6.07
N LEU A 20 -11.78 -30.53 6.28
CA LEU A 20 -10.84 -29.99 7.28
C LEU A 20 -11.19 -30.43 8.70
N ALA A 21 -12.48 -30.44 9.05
CA ALA A 21 -12.95 -30.95 10.34
C ALA A 21 -12.64 -32.45 10.55
N LEU A 22 -12.69 -33.26 9.49
CA LEU A 22 -12.29 -34.66 9.55
C LEU A 22 -10.78 -34.80 9.81
N PHE A 23 -9.94 -34.01 9.15
CA PHE A 23 -8.49 -34.01 9.41
C PHE A 23 -8.19 -33.64 10.87
N ILE A 24 -8.84 -32.60 11.40
CA ILE A 24 -8.69 -32.19 12.80
C ILE A 24 -9.15 -33.31 13.74
N ARG A 25 -10.31 -33.94 13.49
CA ARG A 25 -10.82 -35.05 14.32
C ARG A 25 -9.86 -36.23 14.39
N HIS A 26 -9.08 -36.46 13.33
CA HIS A 26 -8.04 -37.49 13.29
C HIS A 26 -6.67 -36.98 13.77
N ASN A 27 -6.61 -35.82 14.44
CA ASN A 27 -5.38 -35.19 14.93
C ASN A 27 -4.32 -34.98 13.84
N TYR A 28 -4.74 -34.76 12.59
CA TYR A 28 -3.82 -34.49 11.51
C TYR A 28 -3.33 -33.04 11.57
N ASN A 29 -2.02 -32.84 11.46
CA ASN A 29 -1.41 -31.52 11.47
C ASN A 29 -1.75 -30.75 10.18
N LEU A 30 -2.44 -29.62 10.31
CA LEU A 30 -2.82 -28.78 9.17
C LEU A 30 -1.69 -27.87 8.67
N ASN A 31 -0.62 -27.68 9.46
CA ASN A 31 0.52 -26.86 9.08
C ASN A 31 1.46 -27.61 8.13
N VAL A 32 0.93 -27.96 6.95
CA VAL A 32 1.65 -28.62 5.86
C VAL A 32 2.14 -27.60 4.84
N THR A 33 3.28 -27.88 4.21
CA THR A 33 3.91 -27.00 3.21
C THR A 33 4.11 -27.71 1.88
N THR A 34 3.96 -26.99 0.76
CA THR A 34 4.36 -27.49 -0.56
C THR A 34 5.88 -27.58 -0.70
N LYS A 35 6.35 -28.16 -1.83
CA LYS A 35 7.78 -28.15 -2.19
C LYS A 35 8.35 -26.72 -2.25
N ASP A 36 7.52 -25.76 -2.64
CA ASP A 36 7.85 -24.34 -2.73
C ASP A 36 7.75 -23.62 -1.38
N GLY A 37 7.47 -24.33 -0.28
CA GLY A 37 7.35 -23.74 1.06
C GLY A 37 6.03 -23.01 1.32
N ARG A 38 5.03 -23.14 0.43
CA ARG A 38 3.71 -22.53 0.63
C ARG A 38 2.84 -23.39 1.54
N ASN A 39 2.35 -22.84 2.64
CA ASN A 39 1.41 -23.51 3.54
C ASN A 39 -0.06 -23.17 3.24
N GLY A 40 -0.96 -23.65 4.10
CA GLY A 40 -2.41 -23.45 3.97
C GLY A 40 -2.84 -21.99 3.81
N LEU A 41 -2.16 -21.03 4.45
CA LEU A 41 -2.51 -19.60 4.34
C LEU A 41 -2.31 -19.05 2.92
N PHE A 42 -1.26 -19.47 2.20
CA PHE A 42 -1.12 -19.11 0.77
C PHE A 42 -2.28 -19.61 -0.07
N PHE A 43 -2.77 -20.84 0.19
CA PHE A 43 -3.91 -21.42 -0.52
C PHE A 43 -5.23 -20.74 -0.13
N ALA A 44 -5.35 -20.25 1.10
CA ALA A 44 -6.52 -19.45 1.52
C ALA A 44 -6.59 -18.12 0.76
N LEU A 45 -5.44 -17.49 0.44
CA LEU A 45 -5.38 -16.24 -0.34
C LEU A 45 -5.81 -16.41 -1.81
N ASP A 46 -5.78 -17.64 -2.34
CA ASP A 46 -6.24 -17.99 -3.69
C ASP A 46 -7.78 -18.06 -3.80
N ILE A 47 -8.50 -18.10 -2.69
CA ILE A 47 -9.97 -18.11 -2.68
C ILE A 47 -10.48 -16.79 -3.24
N ILE A 48 -11.28 -16.80 -4.30
CA ILE A 48 -11.74 -15.60 -5.00
C ILE A 48 -12.67 -14.76 -4.12
N GLU A 49 -13.67 -15.39 -3.48
CA GLU A 49 -14.69 -14.65 -2.73
C GLU A 49 -14.16 -14.09 -1.39
N PRO A 50 -14.19 -12.76 -1.17
CA PRO A 50 -13.60 -12.13 0.03
C PRO A 50 -14.15 -12.68 1.35
N ARG A 51 -15.48 -12.90 1.43
CA ARG A 51 -16.12 -13.44 2.64
C ARG A 51 -15.64 -14.86 2.97
N LYS A 52 -15.45 -15.72 1.97
CA LYS A 52 -14.96 -17.09 2.16
C LYS A 52 -13.47 -17.09 2.51
N ARG A 53 -12.67 -16.30 1.78
CA ARG A 53 -11.25 -16.08 2.07
C ARG A 53 -11.03 -15.61 3.50
N ARG A 54 -11.75 -14.59 3.95
CA ARG A 54 -11.70 -14.06 5.32
C ARG A 54 -11.97 -15.14 6.37
N ARG A 55 -13.02 -15.95 6.17
CA ARG A 55 -13.36 -17.07 7.08
C ARG A 55 -12.29 -18.16 7.07
N MET A 56 -11.74 -18.47 5.90
CA MET A 56 -10.71 -19.49 5.77
C MET A 56 -9.38 -19.07 6.39
N ILE A 57 -8.97 -17.81 6.21
CA ILE A 57 -7.76 -17.27 6.86
C ILE A 57 -7.90 -17.37 8.38
N ARG A 58 -9.05 -16.95 8.95
CA ARG A 58 -9.32 -17.12 10.39
C ARG A 58 -9.23 -18.57 10.82
N PHE A 59 -9.91 -19.47 10.10
CA PHE A 59 -9.84 -20.91 10.37
C PHE A 59 -8.40 -21.45 10.37
N CYS A 60 -7.56 -21.02 9.41
CA CYS A 60 -6.16 -21.40 9.35
C CYS A 60 -5.38 -20.91 10.57
N LEU A 61 -5.58 -19.65 10.97
CA LEU A 61 -4.90 -19.04 12.12
C LEU A 61 -5.35 -19.68 13.45
N ASP A 62 -6.65 -19.94 13.61
CA ASP A 62 -7.23 -20.60 14.80
C ASP A 62 -6.72 -22.04 14.98
N HIS A 63 -6.26 -22.67 13.89
CA HIS A 63 -5.72 -24.03 13.89
C HIS A 63 -4.19 -24.07 13.72
N SER A 64 -3.50 -23.02 14.18
CA SER A 64 -2.03 -22.98 14.31
C SER A 64 -1.27 -23.20 12.98
N ILE A 65 -1.87 -22.82 11.85
CA ILE A 65 -1.13 -22.72 10.58
C ILE A 65 -0.23 -21.49 10.65
N ASP A 66 1.06 -21.67 10.38
CA ASP A 66 2.08 -20.64 10.59
C ASP A 66 1.90 -19.43 9.66
N ALA A 67 1.61 -18.26 10.23
CA ALA A 67 1.45 -17.02 9.47
C ALA A 67 2.77 -16.41 8.98
N LEU A 68 3.91 -16.88 9.47
CA LEU A 68 5.24 -16.37 9.15
C LEU A 68 6.00 -17.26 8.16
N GLN A 69 5.42 -18.40 7.76
CA GLN A 69 6.02 -19.32 6.81
C GLN A 69 6.42 -18.60 5.52
N LYS A 70 7.71 -18.65 5.16
CA LYS A 70 8.22 -18.08 3.92
C LYS A 70 8.16 -19.10 2.78
N GLU A 71 7.69 -18.66 1.62
CA GLU A 71 7.78 -19.44 0.39
C GLU A 71 9.14 -19.22 -0.29
N LYS A 72 9.60 -20.22 -1.05
CA LYS A 72 11.00 -20.30 -1.50
C LYS A 72 11.33 -19.41 -2.69
N LYS A 73 10.35 -19.02 -3.52
CA LYS A 73 10.61 -18.35 -4.80
C LYS A 73 11.00 -16.89 -4.60
N ASN A 74 10.20 -16.14 -3.84
CA ASN A 74 10.37 -14.72 -3.58
C ASN A 74 10.62 -14.42 -2.10
N ASN A 75 10.76 -15.44 -1.24
CA ASN A 75 10.87 -15.29 0.21
C ASN A 75 9.64 -14.60 0.84
N TYR A 76 8.46 -14.72 0.21
CA TYR A 76 7.24 -14.08 0.70
C TYR A 76 6.67 -14.83 1.90
N THR A 77 6.17 -14.10 2.89
CA THR A 77 5.20 -14.62 3.87
C THR A 77 3.78 -14.50 3.31
N PRO A 78 2.75 -15.14 3.90
CA PRO A 78 1.36 -14.90 3.55
C PRO A 78 0.98 -13.42 3.53
N LEU A 79 1.56 -12.60 4.42
CA LEU A 79 1.32 -11.16 4.44
C LEU A 79 1.92 -10.44 3.21
N HIS A 80 3.14 -10.80 2.78
CA HIS A 80 3.72 -10.27 1.54
C HIS A 80 2.86 -10.61 0.32
N GLU A 81 2.33 -11.83 0.24
CA GLU A 81 1.44 -12.25 -0.85
C GLU A 81 0.10 -11.49 -0.81
N ALA A 82 -0.48 -11.28 0.38
CA ALA A 82 -1.71 -10.49 0.54
C ALA A 82 -1.51 -9.03 0.09
N ILE A 83 -0.37 -8.42 0.40
CA ILE A 83 0.02 -7.08 -0.06
C ILE A 83 0.20 -7.06 -1.57
N ALA A 84 0.95 -8.01 -2.15
CA ALA A 84 1.14 -8.11 -3.61
C ALA A 84 -0.19 -8.19 -4.37
N ARG A 85 -1.18 -8.88 -3.79
CA ARG A 85 -2.53 -9.05 -4.34
C ARG A 85 -3.49 -7.92 -3.97
N GLN A 86 -3.02 -6.92 -3.22
CA GLN A 86 -3.80 -5.77 -2.75
C GLN A 86 -5.08 -6.15 -1.97
N GLN A 87 -5.02 -7.24 -1.20
CA GLN A 87 -6.17 -7.76 -0.45
C GLN A 87 -6.20 -7.17 0.97
N ILE A 88 -6.74 -5.96 1.12
CA ILE A 88 -6.76 -5.23 2.41
C ILE A 88 -7.35 -6.04 3.56
N ASP A 89 -8.47 -6.74 3.36
CA ASP A 89 -9.11 -7.60 4.37
C ASP A 89 -8.15 -8.68 4.88
N SER A 90 -7.39 -9.30 3.96
CA SER A 90 -6.42 -10.35 4.28
C SER A 90 -5.22 -9.76 5.03
N VAL A 91 -4.76 -8.57 4.62
CA VAL A 91 -3.67 -7.84 5.29
C VAL A 91 -4.04 -7.52 6.73
N GLN A 92 -5.21 -6.90 6.96
CA GLN A 92 -5.67 -6.54 8.31
C GLN A 92 -5.81 -7.78 9.21
N LEU A 93 -6.38 -8.88 8.69
CA LEU A 93 -6.50 -10.12 9.46
C LEU A 93 -5.14 -10.72 9.84
N LEU A 94 -4.20 -10.76 8.91
CA LEU A 94 -2.87 -11.31 9.16
C LEU A 94 -2.09 -10.42 10.13
N LEU A 95 -2.19 -9.09 10.00
CA LEU A 95 -1.59 -8.14 10.93
C LEU A 95 -2.18 -8.24 12.34
N ALA A 96 -3.50 -8.37 12.46
CA ALA A 96 -4.15 -8.49 13.76
C ALA A 96 -3.71 -9.75 14.54
N ASN A 97 -3.31 -10.82 13.83
CA ASN A 97 -2.90 -12.08 14.46
C ASN A 97 -1.39 -12.22 14.61
N ALA A 98 -0.62 -11.80 13.61
CA ALA A 98 0.82 -12.02 13.54
C ALA A 98 1.64 -10.74 13.76
N GLY A 99 1.02 -9.56 13.92
CA GLY A 99 1.66 -8.25 13.94
C GLY A 99 2.90 -8.15 14.85
N GLY A 100 2.81 -8.72 16.06
CA GLY A 100 3.90 -8.70 17.04
C GLY A 100 5.01 -9.73 16.82
N GLU A 101 4.85 -10.62 15.84
CA GLU A 101 5.80 -11.69 15.52
C GLU A 101 6.45 -11.48 14.14
N ILE A 102 5.99 -10.46 13.39
CA ILE A 102 6.57 -10.07 12.11
C ILE A 102 8.00 -9.53 12.32
N ASP A 103 8.94 -10.08 11.57
CA ASP A 103 10.26 -9.48 11.41
C ASP A 103 10.21 -8.36 10.36
N TRP A 104 9.98 -7.13 10.83
CA TRP A 104 9.87 -5.93 10.00
C TRP A 104 11.17 -5.54 9.29
N ARG A 105 12.32 -6.10 9.72
CA ARG A 105 13.62 -5.89 9.06
C ARG A 105 13.93 -6.94 8.00
N SER A 106 13.13 -7.98 7.91
CA SER A 106 13.34 -9.01 6.91
C SER A 106 13.09 -8.49 5.49
N TRP A 107 13.84 -9.06 4.55
CA TRP A 107 13.72 -8.75 3.14
C TRP A 107 13.11 -9.90 2.35
N ASP A 108 12.35 -9.54 1.31
CA ASP A 108 11.98 -10.46 0.25
C ASP A 108 13.18 -10.77 -0.68
N ALA A 109 12.99 -11.62 -1.69
CA ALA A 109 14.05 -11.94 -2.66
C ALA A 109 14.51 -10.73 -3.50
N HIS A 110 13.67 -9.71 -3.63
CA HIS A 110 14.00 -8.45 -4.30
C HIS A 110 14.75 -7.50 -3.37
N GLY A 111 14.89 -7.83 -2.07
CA GLY A 111 15.55 -7.01 -1.08
C GLY A 111 14.67 -5.97 -0.41
N ARG A 112 13.36 -6.01 -0.65
CA ARG A 112 12.41 -5.03 -0.13
C ARG A 112 11.95 -5.45 1.25
N THR A 113 11.74 -4.48 2.14
CA THR A 113 10.94 -4.71 3.35
C THR A 113 9.46 -4.77 2.98
N ILE A 114 8.64 -5.25 3.91
CA ILE A 114 7.20 -5.36 3.69
C ILE A 114 6.54 -4.00 3.41
N LEU A 115 7.06 -2.92 4.01
CA LEU A 115 6.56 -1.58 3.80
C LEU A 115 6.98 -1.02 2.43
N HIS A 116 8.19 -1.32 1.94
CA HIS A 116 8.59 -0.99 0.57
C HIS A 116 7.63 -1.63 -0.45
N GLN A 117 7.33 -2.91 -0.27
CA GLN A 117 6.40 -3.61 -1.17
C GLN A 117 5.00 -2.96 -1.14
N ALA A 118 4.50 -2.56 0.04
CA ALA A 118 3.23 -1.86 0.14
C ALA A 118 3.24 -0.49 -0.56
N VAL A 119 4.31 0.28 -0.43
CA VAL A 119 4.49 1.56 -1.14
C VAL A 119 4.46 1.36 -2.66
N GLU A 120 5.11 0.33 -3.20
CA GLU A 120 5.09 0.04 -4.64
C GLU A 120 3.69 -0.33 -5.17
N THR A 121 2.81 -0.88 -4.33
CA THR A 121 1.41 -1.13 -4.74
C THR A 121 0.58 0.15 -4.84
N ASN A 122 1.08 1.28 -4.32
CA ASN A 122 0.37 2.56 -4.21
C ASN A 122 -1.02 2.44 -3.56
N ASN A 123 -1.17 1.48 -2.63
CA ASN A 123 -2.43 1.22 -1.94
C ASN A 123 -2.38 1.85 -0.54
N VAL A 124 -2.96 3.06 -0.42
CA VAL A 124 -2.97 3.85 0.81
C VAL A 124 -3.52 3.07 2.02
N PRO A 125 -4.69 2.40 1.95
CA PRO A 125 -5.20 1.59 3.05
C PRO A 125 -4.22 0.53 3.58
N ILE A 126 -3.48 -0.13 2.70
CA ILE A 126 -2.50 -1.16 3.10
C ILE A 126 -1.32 -0.52 3.82
N VAL A 127 -0.79 0.60 3.30
CA VAL A 127 0.33 1.29 3.92
C VAL A 127 -0.05 1.84 5.29
N GLU A 128 -1.23 2.44 5.42
CA GLU A 128 -1.73 2.92 6.71
C GLU A 128 -1.90 1.78 7.71
N ALA A 129 -2.45 0.64 7.29
CA ALA A 129 -2.61 -0.52 8.14
C ALA A 129 -1.26 -1.03 8.68
N LEU A 130 -0.21 -1.02 7.85
CA LEU A 130 1.14 -1.38 8.28
C LEU A 130 1.71 -0.34 9.25
N ILE A 131 1.59 0.96 8.95
CA ILE A 131 2.08 2.04 9.81
C ILE A 131 1.44 1.98 11.20
N ILE A 132 0.12 1.76 11.30
CA ILE A 132 -0.59 1.65 12.57
C ILE A 132 0.02 0.54 13.44
N VAL A 133 0.25 -0.63 12.85
CA VAL A 133 0.78 -1.79 13.56
C VAL A 133 2.26 -1.60 13.90
N MET A 134 3.04 -1.04 12.99
CA MET A 134 4.45 -0.69 13.24
C MET A 134 4.57 0.30 14.40
N ASN A 135 3.79 1.38 14.39
CA ASN A 135 3.75 2.37 15.47
C ASN A 135 3.32 1.73 16.80
N HIS A 136 2.29 0.87 16.79
CA HIS A 136 1.83 0.15 17.97
C HIS A 136 2.94 -0.71 18.61
N TYR A 137 3.78 -1.35 17.80
CA TYR A 137 4.92 -2.13 18.28
C TYR A 137 6.24 -1.34 18.41
N GLY A 138 6.22 -0.01 18.22
CA GLY A 138 7.41 0.84 18.32
C GLY A 138 8.45 0.56 17.22
N VAL A 139 8.02 0.07 16.08
CA VAL A 139 8.86 -0.24 14.92
C VAL A 139 8.99 1.00 14.04
N SER A 140 10.21 1.38 13.71
CA SER A 140 10.46 2.51 12.80
C SER A 140 10.00 2.21 11.37
N VAL A 141 9.41 3.21 10.72
CA VAL A 141 8.99 3.19 9.32
C VAL A 141 10.21 3.34 8.38
N ASP A 142 11.32 3.87 8.88
CA ASP A 142 12.55 4.13 8.10
C ASP A 142 13.46 2.90 7.94
N ILE A 143 12.92 1.69 8.05
CA ILE A 143 13.73 0.47 7.83
C ILE A 143 14.10 0.40 6.35
N PRO A 144 15.40 0.42 6.02
CA PRO A 144 15.82 0.44 4.63
C PRO A 144 15.69 -0.93 3.96
N ASP A 145 15.55 -0.91 2.64
CA ASP A 145 15.70 -2.08 1.78
C ASP A 145 17.18 -2.52 1.70
N LYS A 146 17.46 -3.60 0.96
CA LYS A 146 18.85 -4.10 0.78
C LYS A 146 19.79 -3.10 0.11
N HIS A 147 19.24 -2.09 -0.57
CA HIS A 147 19.99 -1.04 -1.24
C HIS A 147 20.18 0.19 -0.35
N GLY A 148 19.63 0.17 0.86
CA GLY A 148 19.68 1.26 1.81
C GLY A 148 18.63 2.35 1.54
N LEU A 149 17.71 2.15 0.60
CA LEU A 149 16.61 3.09 0.32
C LEU A 149 15.56 2.96 1.42
N THR A 150 14.97 4.08 1.87
CA THR A 150 13.83 4.05 2.80
C THR A 150 12.50 4.04 2.07
N PRO A 151 11.40 3.62 2.73
CA PRO A 151 10.08 3.66 2.13
C PRO A 151 9.64 5.07 1.73
N TYR A 152 10.06 6.10 2.47
CA TYR A 152 9.80 7.50 2.13
C TYR A 152 10.54 7.92 0.85
N LEU A 153 11.84 7.60 0.74
CA LEU A 153 12.61 7.88 -0.48
C LEU A 153 12.10 7.10 -1.69
N LEU A 154 11.62 5.87 -1.48
CA LEU A 154 10.95 5.09 -2.53
C LEU A 154 9.68 5.80 -3.00
N ALA A 155 8.83 6.26 -2.09
CA ALA A 155 7.59 6.98 -2.43
C ALA A 155 7.88 8.25 -3.25
N THR A 156 8.91 9.03 -2.87
CA THR A 156 9.31 10.23 -3.64
C THR A 156 9.89 9.88 -5.00
N LYS A 157 10.72 8.83 -5.08
CA LYS A 157 11.29 8.34 -6.34
C LYS A 157 10.21 7.85 -7.32
N LEU A 158 9.12 7.29 -6.80
CA LEU A 158 7.96 6.82 -7.56
C LEU A 158 6.89 7.90 -7.82
N HIS A 159 7.08 9.14 -7.36
CA HIS A 159 6.11 10.24 -7.49
C HIS A 159 4.79 10.01 -6.74
N LEU A 160 4.83 9.23 -5.67
CA LEU A 160 3.66 8.93 -4.85
C LEU A 160 3.55 9.98 -3.74
N ARG A 161 3.16 11.21 -4.11
CA ARG A 161 3.12 12.36 -3.19
C ARG A 161 2.27 12.09 -1.95
N ASP A 162 1.07 11.55 -2.14
CA ASP A 162 0.16 11.21 -1.04
C ASP A 162 0.76 10.15 -0.12
N MET A 163 1.44 9.16 -0.71
CA MET A 163 2.13 8.11 0.04
C MET A 163 3.31 8.66 0.86
N ALA A 164 4.11 9.56 0.27
CA ALA A 164 5.20 10.23 0.96
C ALA A 164 4.68 11.09 2.13
N LEU A 165 3.56 11.79 1.93
CA LEU A 165 2.88 12.55 2.99
C LEU A 165 2.38 11.64 4.11
N ILE A 166 1.77 10.50 3.80
CA ILE A 166 1.31 9.53 4.80
C ILE A 166 2.49 8.97 5.60
N LEU A 167 3.57 8.58 4.93
CA LEU A 167 4.79 8.08 5.59
C LEU A 167 5.41 9.14 6.51
N ALA A 168 5.46 10.40 6.07
CA ALA A 168 6.01 11.49 6.88
C ALA A 168 5.09 11.88 8.05
N ASN A 169 3.78 11.98 7.82
CA ASN A 169 2.84 12.53 8.79
C ASN A 169 2.32 11.47 9.77
N LYS A 170 1.93 10.29 9.27
CA LYS A 170 1.41 9.17 10.09
C LYS A 170 2.53 8.23 10.54
N GLY A 171 3.54 8.03 9.69
CA GLY A 171 4.67 7.13 9.97
C GLY A 171 5.89 7.80 10.60
N HIS A 172 5.87 9.13 10.76
CA HIS A 172 7.01 9.93 11.24
C HIS A 172 8.33 9.64 10.50
N ALA A 173 8.25 9.30 9.21
CA ALA A 173 9.41 8.96 8.39
C ALA A 173 10.38 10.14 8.27
N SER A 174 11.68 9.85 8.35
CA SER A 174 12.72 10.87 8.28
C SER A 174 12.90 11.39 6.86
N ARG A 175 12.64 12.69 6.67
CA ARG A 175 12.85 13.41 5.41
C ARG A 175 14.32 13.71 5.11
N GLN A 176 15.19 13.54 6.11
CA GLN A 176 16.60 13.92 6.02
C GLN A 176 17.47 12.84 5.38
N GLN A 177 16.94 11.60 5.28
CA GLN A 177 17.69 10.50 4.67
C GLN A 177 17.88 10.76 3.17
N ARG A 178 19.04 10.32 2.66
CA ARG A 178 19.40 10.43 1.24
C ARG A 178 19.49 9.05 0.63
N ASP A 179 19.20 8.95 -0.66
CA ASP A 179 19.37 7.71 -1.42
C ASP A 179 20.85 7.33 -1.43
N PRO A 180 21.24 6.15 -0.92
CA PRO A 180 22.65 5.75 -0.86
C PRO A 180 23.32 5.58 -2.23
N SER A 181 22.54 5.32 -3.27
CA SER A 181 23.05 5.09 -4.62
C SER A 181 23.30 6.38 -5.39
N THR A 182 22.44 7.38 -5.21
CA THR A 182 22.48 8.65 -5.96
C THR A 182 22.87 9.85 -5.11
N TYR A 183 22.95 9.68 -3.78
CA TYR A 183 23.13 10.72 -2.77
C TYR A 183 22.05 11.82 -2.80
N ARG A 184 20.95 11.57 -3.50
CA ARG A 184 19.85 12.52 -3.65
C ARG A 184 18.98 12.59 -2.41
N SER A 185 18.55 13.79 -2.06
CA SER A 185 17.49 13.99 -1.05
C SER A 185 16.12 13.63 -1.60
N ALA A 186 15.12 13.54 -0.70
CA ALA A 186 13.74 13.36 -1.09
C ALA A 186 13.21 14.49 -2.00
N ASP A 187 13.56 15.74 -1.70
CA ASP A 187 13.17 16.91 -2.51
C ASP A 187 13.86 16.89 -3.88
N GLU A 188 15.14 16.50 -3.91
CA GLU A 188 15.87 16.29 -5.16
C GLU A 188 15.25 15.15 -5.98
N TRP A 189 14.72 14.10 -5.35
CA TRP A 189 13.97 13.04 -6.02
C TRP A 189 12.59 13.48 -6.50
N GLU A 190 11.90 14.37 -5.79
CA GLU A 190 10.65 14.97 -6.24
C GLU A 190 10.88 15.77 -7.53
N ILE A 191 11.97 16.53 -7.62
CA ILE A 191 12.33 17.32 -8.81
C ILE A 191 12.90 16.43 -9.93
N ALA A 192 13.96 15.67 -9.65
CA ALA A 192 14.67 14.86 -10.64
C ALA A 192 13.83 13.68 -11.12
N GLY A 193 13.02 13.11 -10.23
CA GLY A 193 12.15 12.02 -10.58
C GLY A 193 11.07 12.45 -11.57
N ILE A 194 10.57 13.71 -11.57
CA ILE A 194 9.62 14.15 -12.60
C ILE A 194 10.25 14.01 -13.99
N GLU A 195 11.50 14.45 -14.14
CA GLU A 195 12.22 14.32 -15.41
C GLU A 195 12.59 12.87 -15.73
N GLU A 196 13.03 12.06 -14.76
CA GLU A 196 13.35 10.65 -14.97
C GLU A 196 12.11 9.80 -15.25
N HIS A 197 10.99 10.02 -14.56
CA HIS A 197 9.70 9.37 -14.79
C HIS A 197 9.13 9.76 -16.15
N ARG A 198 9.24 11.04 -16.51
CA ARG A 198 8.89 11.52 -17.86
C ARG A 198 9.77 10.88 -18.93
N LEU A 199 11.08 10.78 -18.69
CA LEU A 199 12.01 10.11 -19.60
C LEU A 199 11.71 8.61 -19.70
N PHE A 200 11.35 7.97 -18.60
CA PHE A 200 10.95 6.57 -18.54
C PHE A 200 9.66 6.31 -19.33
N ILE A 201 8.59 7.08 -19.10
CA ILE A 201 7.35 7.00 -19.88
C ILE A 201 7.64 7.22 -21.37
N ARG A 202 8.48 8.22 -21.70
CA ARG A 202 8.89 8.52 -23.07
C ARG A 202 9.62 7.35 -23.72
N ASN A 203 10.55 6.72 -23.01
CA ASN A 203 11.32 5.56 -23.50
C ASN A 203 10.41 4.33 -23.65
N LYS A 204 9.50 4.08 -22.71
CA LYS A 204 8.52 3.00 -22.78
C LYS A 204 7.55 3.19 -23.94
N LEU A 205 7.03 4.41 -24.15
CA LEU A 205 6.19 4.74 -25.31
C LEU A 205 6.94 4.53 -26.62
N ARG A 206 8.22 4.91 -26.70
CA ARG A 206 9.06 4.63 -27.88
C ARG A 206 9.17 3.13 -28.14
N GLN A 207 9.50 2.34 -27.12
CA GLN A 207 9.58 0.89 -27.23
C GLN A 207 8.24 0.27 -27.67
N GLU A 208 7.11 0.70 -27.10
CA GLU A 208 5.78 0.22 -27.50
C GLU A 208 5.38 0.64 -28.91
N ILE A 209 5.79 1.82 -29.36
CA ILE A 209 5.62 2.27 -30.74
C ILE A 209 6.42 1.36 -31.68
N ASP A 210 7.67 1.06 -31.33
CA ASP A 210 8.55 0.25 -32.16
C ASP A 210 8.09 -1.21 -32.22
N THR A 211 7.64 -1.79 -31.10
CA THR A 211 7.01 -3.12 -31.10
C THR A 211 5.72 -3.12 -31.92
N ALA A 212 4.85 -2.13 -31.74
CA ALA A 212 3.61 -2.04 -32.53
C ALA A 212 3.87 -1.83 -34.03
N LYS A 213 4.98 -1.18 -34.42
CA LYS A 213 5.42 -1.13 -35.82
C LYS A 213 5.86 -2.51 -36.32
N THR A 214 6.67 -3.23 -35.54
CA THR A 214 7.12 -4.59 -35.91
C THR A 214 5.95 -5.59 -36.00
N GLU A 215 4.92 -5.41 -35.19
CA GLU A 215 3.68 -6.21 -35.20
C GLU A 215 2.67 -5.77 -36.29
N GLY A 216 2.93 -4.71 -37.05
CA GLY A 216 2.03 -4.21 -38.09
C GLY A 216 0.73 -3.54 -37.58
N LYS A 217 0.66 -3.18 -36.30
CA LYS A 217 -0.55 -2.59 -35.67
C LYS A 217 -0.63 -1.08 -35.90
N ILE A 218 -0.95 -0.66 -37.13
CA ILE A 218 -0.93 0.74 -37.59
C ILE A 218 -1.83 1.67 -36.75
N THR A 219 -3.02 1.22 -36.35
CA THR A 219 -3.96 2.00 -35.52
C THR A 219 -3.40 2.27 -34.12
N LYS A 220 -2.73 1.27 -33.52
CA LYS A 220 -2.05 1.39 -32.23
C LYS A 220 -0.88 2.37 -32.32
N VAL A 221 -0.07 2.29 -33.38
CA VAL A 221 1.05 3.22 -33.62
C VAL A 221 0.57 4.66 -33.75
N LYS A 222 -0.53 4.93 -34.47
CA LYS A 222 -1.08 6.29 -34.59
C LYS A 222 -1.51 6.85 -33.23
N LYS A 223 -2.24 6.07 -32.43
CA LYS A 223 -2.67 6.46 -31.07
C LYS A 223 -1.47 6.73 -30.16
N LEU A 224 -0.48 5.83 -30.14
CA LEU A 224 0.71 5.98 -29.29
C LEU A 224 1.58 7.18 -29.73
N LYS A 225 1.72 7.45 -31.03
CA LYS A 225 2.43 8.64 -31.53
C LYS A 225 1.70 9.94 -31.15
N GLN A 226 0.36 9.94 -31.17
CA GLN A 226 -0.43 11.09 -30.75
C GLN A 226 -0.21 11.40 -29.27
N ILE A 227 -0.21 10.39 -28.40
CA ILE A 227 0.11 10.50 -26.97
C ILE A 227 1.56 10.97 -26.75
N TYR A 228 2.51 10.43 -27.52
CA TYR A 228 3.90 10.83 -27.45
C TYR A 228 4.09 12.33 -27.82
N ASN A 229 3.43 12.80 -28.87
CA ASN A 229 3.52 14.19 -29.32
C ASN A 229 2.83 15.17 -28.36
N SER A 230 1.67 14.81 -27.79
CA SER A 230 1.01 15.65 -26.78
C SER A 230 1.84 15.78 -25.50
N SER A 231 2.54 14.72 -25.09
CA SER A 231 3.49 14.76 -23.97
C SER A 231 4.67 15.71 -24.22
N LEU A 232 5.07 15.91 -25.49
CA LEU A 232 6.15 16.82 -25.89
C LEU A 232 5.73 18.29 -25.82
N LEU A 233 4.46 18.60 -26.08
CA LEU A 233 3.95 19.97 -26.08
C LEU A 233 3.72 20.50 -24.65
N LEU A 234 3.25 19.63 -23.75
CA LEU A 234 3.16 19.95 -22.31
C LEU A 234 4.53 20.27 -21.72
N SER A 235 5.59 19.56 -22.15
CA SER A 235 6.99 19.83 -21.77
C SER A 235 7.43 21.26 -22.07
N SER A 236 7.11 21.77 -23.25
CA SER A 236 7.53 23.13 -23.66
C SER A 236 6.78 24.21 -22.89
N ASN A 237 5.48 24.03 -22.66
CA ASN A 237 4.67 25.00 -21.92
C ASN A 237 4.97 25.01 -20.41
N GLU A 238 5.27 23.85 -19.83
CA GLU A 238 5.71 23.78 -18.44
C GLU A 238 7.14 24.29 -18.24
N SER A 239 8.06 24.09 -19.19
CA SER A 239 9.40 24.71 -19.15
C SER A 239 9.29 26.23 -19.04
N ILE A 240 8.40 26.83 -19.86
CA ILE A 240 8.14 28.27 -19.85
C ILE A 240 7.54 28.71 -18.50
N ARG A 241 6.62 27.93 -17.92
CA ARG A 241 6.11 28.19 -16.55
C ARG A 241 7.17 28.00 -15.46
N ARG A 242 8.07 27.01 -15.60
CA ARG A 242 9.16 26.71 -14.64
C ARG A 242 10.20 27.82 -14.61
N ASP A 243 10.61 28.35 -15.76
CA ASP A 243 11.52 29.50 -15.84
C ASP A 243 10.90 30.75 -15.20
N SER A 244 9.58 30.88 -15.31
CA SER A 244 8.82 31.93 -14.64
C SER A 244 8.71 31.73 -13.13
N ILE A 245 8.69 30.50 -12.61
CA ILE A 245 8.60 30.22 -11.16
C ILE A 245 9.99 30.29 -10.50
N LEU A 246 11.03 29.78 -11.17
CA LEU A 246 12.43 29.84 -10.70
C LEU A 246 12.97 31.28 -10.68
N SER A 247 12.51 32.14 -11.59
CA SER A 247 12.82 33.58 -11.52
C SER A 247 12.11 34.28 -10.35
N MET A 248 10.94 33.81 -9.89
CA MET A 248 10.24 34.37 -8.74
C MET A 248 10.79 33.92 -7.38
N THR A 249 11.36 32.71 -7.26
CA THR A 249 11.91 32.19 -6.00
C THR A 249 13.29 32.77 -5.62
N THR A 250 13.93 33.54 -6.50
CA THR A 250 15.19 34.25 -6.19
C THR A 250 15.01 35.58 -5.47
N VAL A 251 13.77 36.04 -5.29
CA VAL A 251 13.43 37.24 -4.53
C VAL A 251 12.80 36.83 -3.20
N SER A 252 13.64 36.77 -2.17
CA SER A 252 13.33 36.85 -0.74
C SER A 252 11.90 36.49 -0.29
N GLY A 253 11.78 35.32 0.37
CA GLY A 253 11.06 35.23 1.66
C GLY A 253 9.55 35.45 1.69
N VAL A 254 8.80 35.15 0.63
CA VAL A 254 7.33 35.15 0.68
C VAL A 254 6.80 33.74 0.41
N ASN A 255 6.17 33.14 1.43
CA ASN A 255 5.30 31.97 1.27
C ASN A 255 4.10 32.39 0.40
N PRO A 256 3.93 31.86 -0.82
CA PRO A 256 2.67 32.04 -1.52
C PRO A 256 1.64 31.11 -0.87
N LYS A 257 0.64 31.71 -0.23
CA LYS A 257 -0.57 31.02 0.21
C LYS A 257 -1.19 30.23 -0.97
N SER A 258 -1.61 29.00 -0.66
CA SER A 258 -2.63 28.21 -1.36
C SER A 258 -2.46 28.04 -2.87
N SER A 259 -1.74 27.00 -3.29
CA SER A 259 -1.94 26.40 -4.61
C SER A 259 -3.27 25.65 -4.60
N LEU A 260 -4.22 26.09 -5.44
CA LEU A 260 -5.50 25.44 -5.69
C LEU A 260 -5.31 23.95 -6.01
N SER A 261 -6.19 23.10 -5.48
CA SER A 261 -6.23 21.67 -5.79
C SER A 261 -6.57 21.48 -7.27
N ILE A 262 -6.16 20.35 -7.86
CA ILE A 262 -6.49 19.99 -9.25
C ILE A 262 -8.01 20.01 -9.47
N ASN A 263 -8.80 19.68 -8.45
CA ASN A 263 -10.26 19.74 -8.49
C ASN A 263 -10.79 21.19 -8.53
N ASP A 264 -10.16 22.12 -7.79
CA ASP A 264 -10.52 23.54 -7.80
C ASP A 264 -10.17 24.23 -9.15
N MET A 265 -9.32 23.61 -9.97
CA MET A 265 -8.99 24.05 -11.33
C MET A 265 -9.95 23.48 -12.39
N ILE A 266 -10.64 22.37 -12.10
CA ILE A 266 -11.63 21.74 -12.99
C ILE A 266 -12.97 22.50 -12.92
N ASP A 267 -13.33 23.04 -11.75
CA ASP A 267 -14.56 23.82 -11.54
C ASP A 267 -14.55 25.23 -12.16
N GLN A 268 -13.43 25.66 -12.76
CA GLN A 268 -13.30 26.97 -13.43
C GLN A 268 -13.76 26.97 -14.89
N PHE A 269 -14.24 25.84 -15.43
CA PHE A 269 -14.74 25.73 -16.79
C PHE A 269 -16.28 25.75 -16.82
N PRO A 270 -16.92 26.61 -17.63
CA PRO A 270 -18.38 26.64 -17.73
C PRO A 270 -18.91 25.30 -18.27
N GLU A 271 -19.97 24.79 -17.62
CA GLU A 271 -20.63 23.53 -17.92
C GLU A 271 -20.97 23.39 -19.42
N GLY A 272 -20.39 22.38 -20.06
CA GLY A 272 -20.71 22.03 -21.44
C GLY A 272 -19.57 21.27 -22.10
N ASP A 273 -19.83 20.00 -22.39
CA ASP A 273 -18.99 19.08 -23.17
C ASP A 273 -17.85 18.37 -22.43
N ILE A 274 -18.21 17.60 -21.40
CA ILE A 274 -17.43 16.41 -21.01
C ILE A 274 -18.03 15.19 -21.74
N PRO A 275 -17.23 14.39 -22.48
CA PRO A 275 -17.72 13.15 -23.11
C PRO A 275 -18.21 12.14 -22.07
N GLU A 276 -19.41 11.58 -22.28
CA GLU A 276 -20.16 10.67 -21.39
C GLU A 276 -19.46 9.33 -21.04
N SER A 277 -18.19 9.09 -21.40
CA SER A 277 -17.51 7.84 -21.03
C SER A 277 -16.75 7.88 -19.69
N PHE A 278 -16.83 8.99 -18.94
CA PHE A 278 -16.21 9.12 -17.61
C PHE A 278 -17.21 9.39 -16.46
N VAL A 279 -18.52 9.44 -16.75
CA VAL A 279 -19.55 9.68 -15.75
C VAL A 279 -20.39 8.41 -15.58
N ASN A 280 -20.17 7.71 -14.46
CA ASN A 280 -21.08 6.81 -13.72
C ASN A 280 -20.39 5.51 -13.25
N SER A 281 -19.81 5.54 -12.05
CA SER A 281 -20.28 4.66 -10.96
C SER A 281 -19.81 5.18 -9.61
N GLU A 282 -20.39 6.29 -9.18
CA GLU A 282 -20.67 6.61 -7.76
C GLU A 282 -21.62 7.82 -7.75
N ARG A 283 -22.92 7.53 -7.86
CA ARG A 283 -24.00 8.27 -7.18
C ARG A 283 -24.40 7.32 -6.05
N ASP A 284 -24.50 7.72 -4.79
CA ASP A 284 -25.41 8.74 -4.31
C ASP A 284 -24.84 9.41 -3.04
N GLU A 285 -24.74 10.74 -3.02
CA GLU A 285 -24.83 11.49 -1.77
C GLU A 285 -25.90 12.57 -1.92
N GLU A 286 -26.97 12.38 -1.13
CA GLU A 286 -27.99 13.39 -0.89
C GLU A 286 -27.37 14.56 -0.12
N THR A 287 -27.52 15.73 -0.72
CA THR A 287 -27.26 17.06 -0.15
C THR A 287 -28.01 17.27 1.15
N PHE A 288 -27.33 17.72 2.21
CA PHE A 288 -27.95 18.54 3.26
C PHE A 288 -27.05 19.69 3.74
N HIS A 289 -27.74 20.76 4.13
CA HIS A 289 -27.33 22.15 4.21
C HIS A 289 -26.23 22.51 5.22
N PHE A 290 -25.44 23.52 4.82
CA PHE A 290 -24.62 24.36 5.69
C PHE A 290 -25.47 25.11 6.71
N ASP A 291 -25.07 25.08 7.98
CA ASP A 291 -25.37 26.19 8.88
C ASP A 291 -24.16 26.56 9.78
N SER A 292 -23.86 27.85 9.66
CA SER A 292 -23.01 28.78 10.39
C SER A 292 -22.66 28.49 11.87
N LEU A 293 -21.42 28.90 12.21
CA LEU A 293 -21.00 29.59 13.45
C LEU A 293 -20.93 28.82 14.78
N ARG A 294 -19.69 28.55 15.24
CA ARG A 294 -19.05 29.09 16.48
C ARG A 294 -18.01 28.11 17.04
N SER A 295 -16.77 28.57 17.18
CA SER A 295 -15.92 28.21 18.32
C SER A 295 -16.47 28.95 19.56
N PRO A 296 -16.37 28.41 20.79
CA PRO A 296 -15.07 28.44 21.47
C PRO A 296 -14.80 27.30 22.49
N THR A 297 -13.51 27.07 22.72
CA THR A 297 -12.84 26.72 24.00
C THR A 297 -13.62 25.96 25.08
N ARG A 298 -13.11 24.78 25.49
CA ARG A 298 -12.82 24.51 26.92
C ARG A 298 -11.91 23.30 27.11
N ALA A 299 -10.79 23.54 27.79
CA ALA A 299 -9.92 22.52 28.36
C ALA A 299 -10.55 21.91 29.62
N VAL A 300 -10.40 20.59 29.80
CA VAL A 300 -10.50 19.91 31.11
C VAL A 300 -9.59 18.67 31.10
N PRO A 301 -8.99 18.27 32.23
CA PRO A 301 -7.66 17.68 32.30
C PRO A 301 -7.63 16.15 32.40
N PHE A 302 -6.44 15.62 32.14
CA PHE A 302 -5.99 14.26 32.38
C PHE A 302 -6.36 13.73 33.78
N SER A 303 -6.90 12.52 33.84
CA SER A 303 -6.88 11.67 35.04
C SER A 303 -6.32 10.28 34.68
N LEU A 304 -5.28 9.87 35.39
CA LEU A 304 -4.64 8.54 35.30
C LEU A 304 -5.45 7.52 36.12
N PRO A 305 -5.62 6.27 35.69
CA PRO A 305 -6.09 5.20 36.55
C PRO A 305 -4.92 4.55 37.32
N PRO A 306 -5.21 3.93 38.49
CA PRO A 306 -4.19 3.53 39.45
C PRO A 306 -3.51 2.20 39.11
N ILE A 307 -2.30 2.07 39.63
CA ILE A 307 -1.47 0.87 39.65
C ILE A 307 -2.15 -0.20 40.51
N SER A 308 -2.39 -1.39 39.94
CA SER A 308 -2.71 -2.58 40.73
C SER A 308 -1.73 -3.72 40.39
N THR A 309 -1.17 -4.28 41.45
CA THR A 309 -0.14 -5.29 41.49
C THR A 309 -0.68 -6.70 41.25
N GLY A 310 -0.05 -7.42 40.32
CA GLY A 310 0.23 -8.86 40.40
C GLY A 310 -0.93 -9.88 40.30
N ARG A 311 -1.00 -10.60 39.17
CA ARG A 311 -0.74 -12.06 39.08
C ARG A 311 -0.97 -12.56 37.67
N GLN A 312 -0.20 -13.59 37.31
CA GLN A 312 -0.14 -14.21 36.00
C GLN A 312 -1.48 -14.82 35.56
N HIS A 313 -1.92 -14.48 34.36
CA HIS A 313 -2.65 -15.40 33.48
C HIS A 313 -2.32 -15.06 32.02
N ARG A 314 -1.65 -16.00 31.33
CA ARG A 314 -1.59 -16.06 29.87
C ARG A 314 -2.99 -16.44 29.38
N SER A 315 -3.75 -15.51 28.82
CA SER A 315 -4.98 -15.82 28.09
C SER A 315 -5.39 -14.69 27.15
N THR A 316 -5.32 -14.95 25.83
CA THR A 316 -6.29 -14.48 24.80
C THR A 316 -6.59 -12.99 24.65
N VAL A 317 -5.67 -12.05 24.95
CA VAL A 317 -5.91 -10.60 24.75
C VAL A 317 -5.60 -10.11 23.31
N LYS A 318 -4.95 -10.89 22.45
CA LYS A 318 -4.37 -10.36 21.19
C LYS A 318 -5.36 -9.97 20.07
N LEU A 319 -6.61 -10.47 20.06
CA LEU A 319 -7.53 -10.22 18.94
C LEU A 319 -8.34 -8.93 19.02
N ASN A 320 -8.71 -8.47 20.22
CA ASN A 320 -9.61 -7.32 20.34
C ASN A 320 -8.87 -5.99 20.12
N THR A 321 -7.68 -5.82 20.71
CA THR A 321 -6.99 -4.52 20.66
C THR A 321 -6.57 -4.10 19.25
N LEU A 322 -6.16 -5.04 18.38
CA LEU A 322 -5.77 -4.73 17.01
C LEU A 322 -6.97 -4.60 16.06
N VAL A 323 -8.06 -5.34 16.29
CA VAL A 323 -9.31 -5.15 15.53
C VAL A 323 -9.93 -3.80 15.85
N ASP A 324 -9.90 -3.37 17.11
CA ASP A 324 -10.35 -2.05 17.54
C ASP A 324 -9.49 -0.93 16.93
N LEU A 325 -8.16 -1.14 16.81
CA LEU A 325 -7.26 -0.20 16.13
C LEU A 325 -7.62 0.05 14.65
N PHE A 326 -8.22 -0.92 13.97
CA PHE A 326 -8.68 -0.75 12.58
C PHE A 326 -10.10 -0.18 12.47
N GLN A 327 -10.90 -0.18 13.55
CA GLN A 327 -12.26 0.38 13.56
C GLN A 327 -12.31 1.90 13.85
N VAL A 328 -11.25 2.47 14.42
CA VAL A 328 -11.18 3.93 14.72
C VAL A 328 -10.95 4.79 13.47
N VAL A 329 -10.74 4.19 12.28
CA VAL A 329 -10.35 4.89 11.04
C VAL A 329 -11.48 4.92 9.99
N GLN A 330 -12.70 4.49 10.34
CA GLN A 330 -13.91 4.78 9.54
C GLN A 330 -14.62 6.00 10.10
#